data_AF-L8GU72-F1
#
_entry.id   AF-L8GU72-F1
#
_cell.length_a   1.000
_cell.length_b   1.000
_cell.length_c   1.000
_cell.angle_alpha   90.00
_cell.angle_beta   90.00
_cell.angle_gamma   90.00
#
_symmetry.space_group_name_H-M   'P 1'
#
loop_
_entity.id
_entity.type
_entity.pdbx_description
1 polymer ?
#
loop_
_entity_poly.entity_id
_entity_poly.type
_entity_poly.pdbx_seq_one_letter_code
_entity_poly.pdbx_strand_id
1 'polypeptide(L)'
;MEDGEAVVESVGYLSFDPPEQPAPEDRPVGAYYISNSRIGEIRPRPDTGSDDDNTAASSSSDEDDDTDWSDSDDEAHQPQRPAEGIGPVQDSIWNARFQQLVRLPDTESKYQQLAYLAHDFQHAAEVYGRIIISERFVPVEFKTIKPLDIGGIAGGEKFIVQSILFKYALDTDVMPGLWMYGGDFPDDASAMKAAGHELRSLARLEDSGAIEEGIFLPLETLVDYRGFRLLAVSVLPVSRKTICYGSHDAGLTVHSDYPAFNRKLKAIFTRLNLKGHRVKKKILYGPGDIEGHWGADGKLYLLDFSRLYPPESIQQTQALFPTNPMASRALFYKMLRPELVSSYQKPLCSDAFSLWLKGDPLAKEHNDEVRAATTRLIEGIIPDLALEIVFRCLKLKDDALNETETVQVLHTHLQHILHRMHTCGVNMRFLGALRSRFLVTAKQYDLHLMGHIDTVYSSLMFTEMAARVAKNMIRALLREKMKQLKVPSSEPYRQLVLNLFNLFSGQAAASTRFWTSVVPPTLDPTSAPVKSDGEAGQQPNSAEGRNVEYYIYHQCLGLKNEPSPATTSLPVGSPHTNMLDPKSHSKGVIFTQWLSSEALGTRGPSLAPPLRARRVCSGRSIS
;
A
#
# COMPACT_ATOMS: atom_id res chain seq x y z
N MET A 1 18.66 6.44 17.45
CA MET A 1 17.98 6.15 18.74
C MET A 1 17.61 7.48 19.36
N GLU A 2 16.51 8.05 18.87
CA GLU A 2 15.66 9.06 19.49
C GLU A 2 14.32 8.83 18.77
N ASP A 3 13.30 8.55 19.57
CA ASP A 3 11.91 8.23 19.26
C ASP A 3 11.56 7.07 18.30
N GLY A 4 10.66 6.21 18.80
CA GLY A 4 10.01 5.17 18.00
C GLY A 4 8.82 5.79 17.29
N GLU A 5 9.12 6.74 16.40
CA GLU A 5 8.12 7.50 15.65
C GLU A 5 7.25 6.58 14.81
N ALA A 6 5.95 6.88 14.76
CA ALA A 6 5.07 6.25 13.80
C ALA A 6 5.53 6.64 12.39
N VAL A 7 5.67 5.67 11.49
CA VAL A 7 5.92 5.98 10.09
C VAL A 7 4.57 6.34 9.48
N VAL A 8 4.32 7.63 9.31
CA VAL A 8 3.18 8.10 8.54
C VAL A 8 3.59 8.11 7.07
N GLU A 9 3.01 7.21 6.28
CA GLU A 9 3.12 7.27 4.82
C GLU A 9 2.10 8.29 4.31
N SER A 10 2.54 9.51 4.02
CA SER A 10 1.80 10.44 3.18
C SER A 10 2.21 10.22 1.72
N VAL A 11 1.24 10.15 0.81
CA VAL A 11 1.53 10.39 -0.61
C VAL A 11 1.71 11.89 -0.71
N GLY A 12 2.93 12.32 -1.00
CA GLY A 12 3.34 13.72 -0.88
C GLY A 12 2.41 14.67 -1.62
N TYR A 13 1.58 15.38 -0.85
CA TYR A 13 1.28 16.76 -1.17
C TYR A 13 2.56 17.54 -0.92
N LEU A 14 3.34 17.68 -2.00
CA LEU A 14 4.47 18.61 -2.12
C LEU A 14 5.60 18.40 -1.09
N SER A 15 6.58 17.54 -1.44
CA SER A 15 7.91 17.67 -0.86
C SER A 15 8.61 18.88 -1.50
N PHE A 16 8.59 20.02 -0.83
CA PHE A 16 9.51 21.12 -1.12
C PHE A 16 10.55 21.19 -0.02
N ASP A 17 11.82 21.07 -0.39
CA ASP A 17 12.90 21.61 0.44
C ASP A 17 12.72 23.13 0.52
N PRO A 18 12.84 23.75 1.71
CA PRO A 18 12.78 25.21 1.81
C PRO A 18 13.96 25.82 1.02
N PRO A 19 13.74 26.89 0.23
CA PRO A 19 14.84 27.55 -0.45
C PRO A 19 15.77 28.17 0.58
N GLU A 20 17.07 27.86 0.48
CA GLU A 20 18.12 28.64 1.15
C GLU A 20 17.95 30.12 0.76
N GLN A 21 18.02 31.00 1.76
CA GLN A 21 17.90 32.45 1.56
C GLN A 21 18.94 32.93 0.53
N PRO A 22 18.55 33.57 -0.58
CA PRO A 22 19.50 34.22 -1.45
C PRO A 22 19.97 35.54 -0.83
N ALA A 23 21.28 35.76 -0.83
CA ALA A 23 21.87 37.09 -0.70
C ALA A 23 21.37 38.01 -1.84
N PRO A 24 21.42 39.34 -1.69
CA PRO A 24 20.71 40.26 -2.58
C PRO A 24 21.37 40.38 -3.95
N GLU A 25 20.51 40.52 -4.96
CA GLU A 25 20.74 41.13 -6.28
C GLU A 25 21.58 40.34 -7.31
N ASP A 26 20.88 39.57 -8.17
CA ASP A 26 20.74 39.89 -9.61
C ASP A 26 19.86 38.81 -10.30
N ARG A 27 18.86 39.25 -11.07
CA ARG A 27 18.01 38.43 -11.98
C ARG A 27 17.99 39.12 -13.36
N PRO A 28 17.60 38.45 -14.47
CA PRO A 28 17.23 37.03 -14.65
C PRO A 28 17.89 36.34 -15.85
N VAL A 29 17.80 34.99 -15.95
CA VAL A 29 17.31 34.20 -17.11
C VAL A 29 17.40 32.70 -16.77
N GLY A 30 16.29 31.97 -16.96
CA GLY A 30 16.31 30.55 -17.36
C GLY A 30 15.85 29.49 -16.36
N ALA A 31 14.54 29.37 -16.11
CA ALA A 31 13.93 28.14 -15.61
C ALA A 31 12.88 27.64 -16.61
N TYR A 32 13.08 26.42 -17.10
CA TYR A 32 12.26 25.77 -18.13
C TYR A 32 10.87 25.39 -17.59
N TYR A 33 9.85 25.91 -18.24
CA TYR A 33 8.47 25.45 -18.18
C TYR A 33 8.26 24.31 -19.19
N ILE A 34 7.55 23.25 -18.80
CA ILE A 34 6.75 22.45 -19.74
C ILE A 34 5.29 22.73 -19.42
N SER A 35 4.77 23.80 -20.03
CA SER A 35 3.35 24.04 -20.23
C SER A 35 2.90 23.19 -21.43
N ASN A 36 1.99 22.24 -21.23
CA ASN A 36 1.28 21.63 -22.35
C ASN A 36 0.09 22.50 -22.75
N SER A 37 0.40 23.52 -23.55
CA SER A 37 -0.52 24.11 -24.52
C SER A 37 -0.02 23.74 -25.92
N ARG A 38 -0.72 22.83 -26.60
CA ARG A 38 -0.71 22.73 -28.06
C ARG A 38 -2.12 22.87 -28.58
N ILE A 39 -2.40 24.06 -29.07
CA ILE A 39 -3.40 24.36 -30.10
C ILE A 39 -2.81 23.95 -31.46
N GLY A 40 -3.65 23.35 -32.31
CA GLY A 40 -3.41 23.05 -33.73
C GLY A 40 -4.09 21.72 -34.08
N GLU A 41 -5.06 21.61 -34.97
CA GLU A 41 -5.59 22.52 -35.98
C GLU A 41 -7.10 22.25 -36.16
N ILE A 42 -7.84 23.32 -36.37
CA ILE A 42 -9.25 23.32 -36.79
C ILE A 42 -9.28 23.08 -38.30
N ARG A 43 -10.05 22.10 -38.77
CA ARG A 43 -10.57 22.03 -40.15
C ARG A 43 -12.03 21.56 -40.15
N PRO A 44 -12.83 21.98 -41.15
CA PRO A 44 -14.13 22.60 -40.92
C PRO A 44 -15.31 21.62 -40.94
N ARG A 45 -16.39 22.02 -40.26
CA ARG A 45 -17.75 21.49 -40.44
C ARG A 45 -18.24 21.79 -41.88
N PRO A 46 -18.95 20.86 -42.52
CA PRO A 46 -19.97 21.22 -43.50
C PRO A 46 -21.29 21.48 -42.78
N ASP A 47 -21.91 22.57 -43.19
CA ASP A 47 -23.19 23.08 -42.72
C ASP A 47 -24.37 22.37 -43.41
N THR A 48 -25.49 22.34 -42.69
CA THR A 48 -26.89 22.31 -43.16
C THR A 48 -27.33 21.33 -44.24
N GLY A 49 -28.25 20.44 -43.83
CA GLY A 49 -29.32 19.91 -44.67
C GLY A 49 -30.51 19.61 -43.78
N SER A 50 -31.49 20.51 -43.82
CA SER A 50 -32.86 20.27 -43.35
C SER A 50 -33.46 19.08 -44.11
N ASP A 51 -34.37 18.34 -43.48
CA ASP A 51 -35.77 18.30 -43.92
C ASP A 51 -36.57 17.35 -43.01
N ASP A 52 -37.78 17.81 -42.77
CA ASP A 52 -38.90 17.16 -42.11
C ASP A 52 -39.21 15.76 -42.68
N ASP A 53 -39.78 14.85 -41.89
CA ASP A 53 -41.24 14.73 -41.83
C ASP A 53 -41.71 13.52 -41.00
N ASN A 54 -42.95 13.67 -40.57
CA ASN A 54 -43.81 12.77 -39.81
C ASN A 54 -43.95 11.34 -40.36
N THR A 55 -44.22 10.35 -39.49
CA THR A 55 -45.58 9.77 -39.27
C THR A 55 -45.52 8.41 -38.56
N ALA A 56 -46.43 8.24 -37.58
CA ALA A 56 -47.36 7.11 -37.32
C ALA A 56 -46.97 5.67 -37.73
N ALA A 57 -47.35 4.58 -37.08
CA ALA A 57 -48.15 4.24 -35.89
C ALA A 57 -48.19 2.70 -35.82
N SER A 58 -48.81 2.16 -34.76
CA SER A 58 -49.41 0.82 -34.64
C SER A 58 -48.43 -0.34 -34.40
N SER A 59 -48.35 -0.89 -33.18
CA SER A 59 -49.28 -1.80 -32.47
C SER A 59 -49.00 -3.28 -32.75
N SER A 60 -48.60 -4.01 -31.72
CA SER A 60 -49.15 -5.34 -31.41
C SER A 60 -48.84 -5.67 -29.96
N SER A 61 -49.92 -5.78 -29.21
CA SER A 61 -50.09 -6.56 -27.99
C SER A 61 -49.59 -7.98 -28.19
N ASP A 62 -48.99 -8.55 -27.14
CA ASP A 62 -49.26 -9.93 -26.73
C ASP A 62 -49.16 -9.97 -25.21
N GLU A 63 -50.32 -10.15 -24.60
CA GLU A 63 -50.52 -10.59 -23.22
C GLU A 63 -50.17 -12.07 -23.17
N ASP A 64 -49.48 -12.51 -22.11
CA ASP A 64 -49.69 -13.86 -21.58
C ASP A 64 -49.41 -13.85 -20.08
N ASP A 65 -50.35 -14.50 -19.42
CA ASP A 65 -50.74 -14.44 -18.02
C ASP A 65 -50.06 -15.54 -17.19
N ASP A 66 -50.09 -15.34 -15.88
CA ASP A 66 -50.07 -16.35 -14.80
C ASP A 66 -48.91 -17.35 -14.66
N THR A 67 -48.23 -17.27 -13.51
CA THR A 67 -48.51 -18.23 -12.42
C THR A 67 -47.86 -17.82 -11.09
N ASP A 68 -48.75 -17.45 -10.18
CA ASP A 68 -48.63 -17.38 -8.73
C ASP A 68 -48.03 -18.66 -8.13
N TRP A 69 -47.00 -18.51 -7.30
CA TRP A 69 -46.54 -19.52 -6.35
C TRP A 69 -46.34 -18.85 -4.99
N SER A 70 -47.40 -18.92 -4.20
CA SER A 70 -47.42 -18.69 -2.76
C SER A 70 -46.98 -19.98 -2.04
N ASP A 71 -45.96 -19.87 -1.19
CA ASP A 71 -45.64 -20.74 -0.04
C ASP A 71 -44.28 -20.27 0.52
N SER A 72 -43.98 -20.22 1.80
CA SER A 72 -44.71 -20.23 3.05
C SER A 72 -43.61 -20.05 4.10
N ASP A 73 -43.86 -19.16 5.06
CA ASP A 73 -43.16 -18.93 6.32
C ASP A 73 -42.06 -19.92 6.75
N ASP A 74 -40.83 -19.40 6.91
CA ASP A 74 -39.85 -19.89 7.88
C ASP A 74 -39.04 -18.69 8.42
N GLU A 75 -39.65 -17.96 9.36
CA GLU A 75 -38.96 -16.94 10.17
C GLU A 75 -37.96 -17.60 11.13
N ALA A 76 -36.73 -17.81 10.67
CA ALA A 76 -35.61 -18.04 11.58
C ALA A 76 -35.19 -16.69 12.22
N HIS A 77 -35.60 -16.51 13.47
CA HIS A 77 -35.20 -15.41 14.38
C HIS A 77 -33.69 -15.09 14.30
N GLN A 78 -33.34 -14.01 13.59
CA GLN A 78 -32.07 -13.31 13.79
C GLN A 78 -32.30 -12.20 14.83
N PRO A 79 -31.46 -12.07 15.87
CA PRO A 79 -31.64 -11.02 16.87
C PRO A 79 -31.37 -9.65 16.23
N GLN A 80 -32.45 -8.92 15.94
CA GLN A 80 -32.41 -7.51 15.56
C GLN A 80 -31.90 -6.70 16.75
N ARG A 81 -30.61 -6.35 16.75
CA ARG A 81 -30.13 -5.22 17.55
C ARG A 81 -30.44 -3.94 16.77
N PRO A 82 -30.99 -2.88 17.40
CA PRO A 82 -31.26 -1.63 16.71
C PRO A 82 -29.94 -1.06 16.19
N ALA A 83 -29.84 -0.90 14.87
CA ALA A 83 -28.83 -0.05 14.27
C ALA A 83 -29.19 1.40 14.64
N GLU A 84 -28.70 1.86 15.80
CA GLU A 84 -28.64 3.29 16.10
C GLU A 84 -27.71 3.93 15.06
N GLY A 85 -28.31 4.36 13.95
CA GLY A 85 -27.62 5.11 12.92
C GLY A 85 -27.00 6.33 13.56
N ILE A 86 -25.72 6.57 13.26
CA ILE A 86 -25.02 7.76 13.70
C ILE A 86 -25.87 8.97 13.32
N GLY A 87 -26.23 9.80 14.30
CA GLY A 87 -26.81 11.11 14.04
C GLY A 87 -25.90 11.93 13.11
N PRO A 88 -26.35 13.07 12.56
CA PRO A 88 -25.54 13.88 11.66
C PRO A 88 -24.18 14.13 12.29
N VAL A 89 -23.12 13.60 11.67
CA VAL A 89 -21.76 13.78 12.20
C VAL A 89 -21.41 15.24 12.02
N GLN A 90 -21.03 15.89 13.13
CA GLN A 90 -20.69 17.30 13.16
C GLN A 90 -19.65 17.63 12.08
N ASP A 91 -19.88 18.71 11.33
CA ASP A 91 -19.02 19.14 10.21
C ASP A 91 -17.54 19.04 10.59
N SER A 92 -16.78 18.28 9.80
CA SER A 92 -15.36 18.11 10.05
C SER A 92 -14.60 19.39 9.74
N ILE A 93 -13.95 19.95 10.75
CA ILE A 93 -13.03 21.08 10.58
C ILE A 93 -11.93 20.76 9.56
N TRP A 94 -11.51 19.49 9.48
CA TRP A 94 -10.51 19.01 8.54
C TRP A 94 -11.04 19.07 7.10
N ASN A 95 -12.21 18.47 6.86
CA ASN A 95 -12.85 18.48 5.54
C ASN A 95 -13.15 19.93 5.12
N ALA A 96 -13.81 20.72 5.95
CA ALA A 96 -14.19 22.09 5.60
C ALA A 96 -12.99 22.94 5.18
N ARG A 97 -11.89 22.91 5.97
CA ARG A 97 -10.66 23.64 5.65
C ARG A 97 -9.97 23.09 4.41
N PHE A 98 -9.90 21.76 4.26
CA PHE A 98 -9.31 21.14 3.08
C PHE A 98 -10.04 21.54 1.80
N GLN A 99 -11.37 21.41 1.78
CA GLN A 99 -12.18 21.74 0.61
C GLN A 99 -12.10 23.22 0.23
N GLN A 100 -11.95 24.10 1.23
CA GLN A 100 -11.74 25.53 1.01
C GLN A 100 -10.37 25.80 0.37
N LEU A 101 -9.30 25.26 0.95
CA LEU A 101 -7.92 25.54 0.53
C LEU A 101 -7.59 24.94 -0.84
N VAL A 102 -8.00 23.69 -1.08
CA VAL A 102 -7.65 22.98 -2.33
C VAL A 102 -8.23 23.66 -3.58
N ARG A 103 -9.32 24.42 -3.41
CA ARG A 103 -10.01 25.17 -4.49
C ARG A 103 -9.54 26.61 -4.65
N LEU A 104 -8.57 27.06 -3.86
CA LEU A 104 -7.94 28.35 -4.10
C LEU A 104 -7.12 28.32 -5.39
N PRO A 105 -6.85 29.48 -6.04
CA PRO A 105 -5.89 29.57 -7.12
C PRO A 105 -4.49 29.11 -6.68
N ASP A 106 -3.77 28.49 -7.61
CA ASP A 106 -2.42 28.00 -7.36
C ASP A 106 -1.47 29.15 -7.04
N THR A 107 -1.09 29.22 -5.77
CA THR A 107 -0.24 30.24 -5.19
C THR A 107 0.63 29.61 -4.11
N GLU A 108 1.80 30.18 -3.85
CA GLU A 108 2.66 29.74 -2.74
C GLU A 108 1.90 29.71 -1.40
N SER A 109 1.06 30.72 -1.16
CA SER A 109 0.21 30.80 0.04
C SER A 109 -0.80 29.66 0.15
N LYS A 110 -1.47 29.27 -0.95
CA LYS A 110 -2.36 28.09 -0.97
C LYS A 110 -1.60 26.85 -0.53
N TYR A 111 -0.45 26.60 -1.15
CA TYR A 111 0.34 25.40 -0.90
C TYR A 111 0.92 25.37 0.51
N GLN A 112 1.37 26.51 1.03
CA GLN A 112 1.81 26.63 2.42
C GLN A 112 0.67 26.33 3.41
N GLN A 113 -0.53 26.84 3.17
CA GLN A 113 -1.69 26.56 4.02
C GLN A 113 -2.15 25.11 3.94
N LEU A 114 -2.11 24.49 2.75
CA LEU A 114 -2.38 23.06 2.58
C LEU A 114 -1.35 22.21 3.34
N ALA A 115 -0.07 22.57 3.27
CA ALA A 115 0.99 21.89 4.02
C ALA A 115 0.78 21.98 5.54
N TYR A 116 0.39 23.16 6.06
CA TYR A 116 0.05 23.31 7.48
C TYR A 116 -1.16 22.47 7.88
N LEU A 117 -2.23 22.48 7.07
CA LEU A 117 -3.41 21.65 7.33
C LEU A 117 -3.06 20.15 7.32
N ALA A 118 -2.26 19.71 6.35
CA ALA A 118 -1.82 18.33 6.24
C ALA A 118 -0.99 17.91 7.46
N HIS A 119 -0.07 18.77 7.91
CA HIS A 119 0.74 18.54 9.11
C HIS A 119 -0.14 18.44 10.37
N ASP A 120 -1.08 19.36 10.56
CA ASP A 120 -1.98 19.36 11.72
C ASP A 120 -2.88 18.10 11.72
N PHE A 121 -3.42 17.73 10.55
CA PHE A 121 -4.24 16.52 10.39
C PHE A 121 -3.42 15.26 10.67
N GLN A 122 -2.20 15.18 10.14
CA GLN A 122 -1.28 14.07 10.38
C GLN A 122 -0.93 13.94 11.86
N HIS A 123 -0.61 15.05 12.53
CA HIS A 123 -0.29 15.04 13.96
C HIS A 123 -1.49 14.54 14.78
N ALA A 124 -2.70 15.03 14.50
CA ALA A 124 -3.91 14.55 15.16
C ALA A 124 -4.15 13.05 14.89
N ALA A 125 -4.00 12.62 13.63
CA ALA A 125 -4.14 11.23 13.23
C ALA A 125 -3.14 10.31 13.95
N GLU A 126 -1.89 10.72 14.10
CA GLU A 126 -0.87 9.97 14.82
C GLU A 126 -1.23 9.82 16.31
N VAL A 127 -1.57 10.92 16.98
CA VAL A 127 -1.88 10.91 18.41
C VAL A 127 -3.03 9.94 18.71
N TYR A 128 -4.15 10.07 17.99
CA TYR A 128 -5.31 9.22 18.20
C TYR A 128 -5.11 7.79 17.68
N GLY A 129 -4.44 7.63 16.54
CA GLY A 129 -4.14 6.32 15.97
C GLY A 129 -3.25 5.47 16.89
N ARG A 130 -2.29 6.09 17.59
CA ARG A 130 -1.45 5.41 18.59
C ARG A 130 -2.25 4.92 19.79
N ILE A 131 -3.26 5.68 20.25
CA ILE A 131 -4.16 5.25 21.33
C ILE A 131 -4.98 4.04 20.86
N ILE A 132 -5.65 4.16 19.70
CA ILE A 132 -6.48 3.12 19.10
C ILE A 132 -5.70 1.80 18.95
N ILE A 133 -4.47 1.86 18.42
CA ILE A 133 -3.61 0.69 18.22
C ILE A 133 -3.11 0.13 19.56
N SER A 134 -2.67 0.98 20.49
CA SER A 134 -2.15 0.53 21.79
C SER A 134 -3.20 -0.23 22.60
N GLU A 135 -4.47 0.11 22.42
CA GLU A 135 -5.62 -0.49 23.12
C GLU A 135 -6.32 -1.59 22.32
N ARG A 136 -5.75 -2.05 21.20
CA ARG A 136 -6.37 -3.03 20.29
C ARG A 136 -6.91 -4.27 21.00
N PHE A 137 -6.15 -4.79 21.98
CA PHE A 137 -6.44 -6.00 22.74
C PHE A 137 -6.95 -5.74 24.17
N VAL A 138 -7.23 -4.48 24.48
CA VAL A 138 -7.88 -4.07 25.73
C VAL A 138 -9.40 -4.28 25.56
N PRO A 139 -10.13 -4.77 26.59
CA PRO A 139 -11.59 -4.90 26.53
C PRO A 139 -12.27 -3.56 26.21
N VAL A 140 -13.38 -3.61 25.48
CA VAL A 140 -14.04 -2.41 24.90
C VAL A 140 -14.44 -1.40 25.96
N GLU A 141 -14.85 -1.87 27.14
CA GLU A 141 -15.21 -1.07 28.30
C GLU A 141 -14.07 -0.21 28.85
N PHE A 142 -12.81 -0.62 28.62
CA PHE A 142 -11.61 0.09 29.06
C PHE A 142 -10.88 0.83 27.93
N LYS A 143 -11.37 0.76 26.70
CA LYS A 143 -10.80 1.53 25.59
C LYS A 143 -11.11 3.02 25.77
N THR A 144 -10.10 3.86 25.65
CA THR A 144 -10.20 5.31 25.62
C THR A 144 -11.02 5.78 24.43
N ILE A 145 -10.79 5.17 23.26
CA ILE A 145 -11.55 5.42 22.03
C ILE A 145 -12.28 4.14 21.65
N LYS A 146 -13.62 4.18 21.75
CA LYS A 146 -14.46 3.00 21.52
C LYS A 146 -14.69 2.78 20.01
N PRO A 147 -14.76 1.52 19.56
CA PRO A 147 -15.13 1.22 18.19
C PRO A 147 -16.57 1.68 17.93
N LEU A 148 -16.82 2.05 16.68
CA LEU A 148 -18.11 2.49 16.18
C LEU A 148 -18.55 1.56 15.06
N ASP A 149 -19.79 1.08 15.14
CA ASP A 149 -20.39 0.30 14.04
C ASP A 149 -21.04 1.25 13.04
N ILE A 150 -20.38 1.41 11.89
CA ILE A 150 -20.89 2.19 10.75
C ILE A 150 -21.13 1.29 9.53
N GLY A 151 -21.04 -0.03 9.72
CA GLY A 151 -20.99 -1.11 8.73
C GLY A 151 -19.88 -1.01 7.70
N GLY A 152 -20.00 -1.78 6.62
CA GLY A 152 -18.90 -2.13 5.71
C GLY A 152 -18.04 -3.27 6.27
N ILE A 153 -17.79 -4.29 5.46
CA ILE A 153 -17.14 -5.54 5.89
C ILE A 153 -15.61 -5.43 5.82
N ALA A 154 -15.09 -4.74 4.80
CA ALA A 154 -13.66 -4.59 4.56
C ALA A 154 -13.05 -3.48 5.43
N GLY A 155 -11.86 -3.74 6.00
CA GLY A 155 -11.11 -2.74 6.76
C GLY A 155 -11.41 -2.67 8.27
N GLY A 156 -11.66 -3.83 8.90
CA GLY A 156 -11.65 -4.01 10.36
C GLY A 156 -12.58 -3.08 11.18
N GLU A 157 -12.27 -2.96 12.47
CA GLU A 157 -12.99 -2.05 13.39
C GLU A 157 -12.79 -0.57 12.97
N LYS A 158 -13.83 0.24 13.15
CA LYS A 158 -13.83 1.67 12.79
C LYS A 158 -13.99 2.54 14.03
N PHE A 159 -13.41 3.74 14.02
CA PHE A 159 -13.40 4.68 15.16
C PHE A 159 -13.58 6.10 14.65
N ILE A 160 -14.24 6.97 15.42
CA ILE A 160 -14.30 8.40 15.12
C ILE A 160 -13.82 9.19 16.33
N VAL A 161 -12.86 10.09 16.13
CA VAL A 161 -12.43 11.05 17.16
C VAL A 161 -11.97 12.35 16.51
N GLN A 162 -12.35 13.50 17.08
CA GLN A 162 -12.06 14.83 16.55
C GLN A 162 -12.32 14.99 15.04
N SER A 163 -13.47 14.48 14.58
CA SER A 163 -13.89 14.51 13.17
C SER A 163 -12.93 13.85 12.18
N ILE A 164 -12.17 12.85 12.66
CA ILE A 164 -11.36 11.91 11.87
C ILE A 164 -11.95 10.51 12.04
N LEU A 165 -12.24 9.85 10.92
CA LEU A 165 -12.63 8.45 10.85
C LEU A 165 -11.36 7.59 10.69
N PHE A 166 -11.14 6.64 11.59
CA PHE A 166 -10.08 5.66 11.50
C PHE A 166 -10.65 4.30 11.09
N LYS A 167 -10.06 3.67 10.07
CA LYS A 167 -10.36 2.31 9.61
C LYS A 167 -9.14 1.41 9.82
N TYR A 168 -9.30 0.27 10.49
CA TYR A 168 -8.20 -0.70 10.61
C TYR A 168 -7.89 -1.39 9.29
N ALA A 169 -6.61 -1.49 8.91
CA ALA A 169 -6.25 -2.36 7.79
C ALA A 169 -5.97 -3.79 8.27
N LEU A 170 -7.02 -4.47 8.74
CA LEU A 170 -6.99 -5.87 9.18
C LEU A 170 -7.77 -6.75 8.21
N ASP A 171 -7.34 -8.00 8.10
CA ASP A 171 -8.13 -9.00 7.39
C ASP A 171 -9.31 -9.44 8.28
N THR A 172 -10.50 -9.48 7.70
CA THR A 172 -11.74 -9.81 8.41
C THR A 172 -12.29 -11.11 7.86
N ASP A 173 -12.76 -11.99 8.75
CA ASP A 173 -13.52 -13.17 8.36
C ASP A 173 -14.88 -12.74 7.80
N VAL A 174 -15.11 -12.97 6.50
CA VAL A 174 -16.35 -12.52 5.82
C VAL A 174 -17.43 -13.60 5.81
N MET A 175 -17.02 -14.86 5.89
CA MET A 175 -17.87 -16.05 5.99
C MET A 175 -17.05 -17.09 6.73
N PRO A 176 -17.60 -17.89 7.66
CA PRO A 176 -16.82 -18.79 8.51
C PRO A 176 -15.73 -19.57 7.74
N GLY A 177 -14.47 -19.26 8.04
CA GLY A 177 -13.31 -19.90 7.40
C GLY A 177 -12.85 -19.24 6.10
N LEU A 178 -13.41 -18.10 5.70
CA LEU A 178 -13.06 -17.33 4.51
C LEU A 178 -12.78 -15.87 4.87
N TRP A 179 -11.50 -15.53 4.87
CA TRP A 179 -10.98 -14.19 5.09
C TRP A 179 -11.07 -13.33 3.82
N MET A 180 -11.21 -12.01 4.01
CA MET A 180 -11.35 -11.04 2.93
C MET A 180 -10.14 -11.03 1.99
N TYR A 181 -8.93 -11.09 2.54
CA TYR A 181 -7.69 -10.96 1.77
C TYR A 181 -6.91 -12.28 1.68
N GLY A 182 -6.81 -13.03 2.77
CA GLY A 182 -5.98 -14.23 2.83
C GLY A 182 -6.67 -15.53 2.43
N GLY A 183 -7.99 -15.51 2.19
CA GLY A 183 -8.75 -16.70 1.78
C GLY A 183 -8.93 -17.64 2.97
N ASP A 184 -8.19 -18.74 3.02
CA ASP A 184 -8.35 -19.77 4.07
C ASP A 184 -7.76 -19.34 5.43
N PHE A 185 -6.89 -18.32 5.43
CA PHE A 185 -6.20 -17.81 6.62
C PHE A 185 -6.17 -16.27 6.60
N PRO A 186 -6.02 -15.60 7.75
CA PRO A 186 -5.88 -14.14 7.77
C PRO A 186 -4.59 -13.69 7.07
N ASP A 187 -4.67 -12.59 6.32
CA ASP A 187 -3.53 -11.90 5.70
C ASP A 187 -3.63 -10.38 5.90
N ASP A 188 -3.28 -9.93 7.11
CA ASP A 188 -3.24 -8.51 7.47
C ASP A 188 -2.30 -7.71 6.54
N ALA A 189 -1.20 -8.31 6.07
CA ALA A 189 -0.28 -7.63 5.17
C ALA A 189 -0.94 -7.26 3.83
N SER A 190 -1.88 -8.07 3.34
CA SER A 190 -2.66 -7.77 2.15
C SER A 190 -3.79 -6.76 2.43
N ALA A 191 -4.41 -6.79 3.60
CA ALA A 191 -5.33 -5.72 4.03
C ALA A 191 -4.63 -4.35 4.12
N MET A 192 -3.43 -4.31 4.69
CA MET A 192 -2.57 -3.11 4.76
C MET A 192 -2.18 -2.57 3.37
N LYS A 193 -2.00 -3.46 2.39
CA LYS A 193 -1.76 -3.06 0.99
C LYS A 193 -2.99 -2.43 0.37
N ALA A 194 -4.18 -2.99 0.60
CA ALA A 194 -5.43 -2.43 0.11
C ALA A 194 -5.69 -1.02 0.67
N ALA A 195 -5.52 -0.82 1.99
CA ALA A 195 -5.57 0.53 2.58
C ALA A 195 -4.53 1.49 1.97
N GLY A 196 -3.35 0.97 1.63
CA GLY A 196 -2.33 1.72 0.88
C GLY A 196 -2.71 2.03 -0.57
N HIS A 197 -3.67 1.32 -1.18
CA HIS A 197 -4.23 1.69 -2.47
C HIS A 197 -5.25 2.80 -2.34
N GLU A 198 -6.05 2.85 -1.27
CA GLU A 198 -7.01 3.95 -1.03
C GLU A 198 -6.34 5.33 -1.16
N LEU A 199 -5.27 5.57 -0.39
CA LEU A 199 -4.53 6.83 -0.39
C LEU A 199 -3.83 7.11 -1.74
N ARG A 200 -3.29 6.09 -2.41
CA ARG A 200 -2.60 6.28 -3.71
C ARG A 200 -3.58 6.56 -4.83
N SER A 201 -4.73 5.89 -4.82
CA SER A 201 -5.81 6.09 -5.78
C SER A 201 -6.48 7.45 -5.59
N LEU A 202 -6.63 7.91 -4.35
CA LEU A 202 -7.07 9.27 -4.03
C LEU A 202 -6.19 10.32 -4.72
N ALA A 203 -4.86 10.22 -4.58
CA ALA A 203 -3.93 11.14 -5.25
C ALA A 203 -4.07 11.09 -6.79
N ARG A 204 -4.30 9.90 -7.37
CA ARG A 204 -4.54 9.76 -8.81
C ARG A 204 -5.87 10.38 -9.26
N LEU A 205 -6.90 10.36 -8.42
CA LEU A 205 -8.17 11.04 -8.71
C LEU A 205 -7.99 12.55 -8.72
N GLU A 206 -7.20 13.10 -7.80
CA GLU A 206 -6.84 14.51 -7.86
C GLU A 206 -6.06 14.84 -9.12
N ASP A 207 -4.98 14.10 -9.43
CA ASP A 207 -4.18 14.30 -10.65
C ASP A 207 -5.02 14.20 -11.94
N SER A 208 -6.12 13.45 -11.89
CA SER A 208 -7.06 13.33 -13.00
C SER A 208 -7.98 14.55 -13.16
N GLY A 209 -7.85 15.59 -12.36
CA GLY A 209 -8.69 16.79 -12.42
C GLY A 209 -10.07 16.61 -11.78
N ALA A 210 -10.22 15.69 -10.83
CA ALA A 210 -11.52 15.43 -10.21
C ALA A 210 -12.06 16.66 -9.43
N ILE A 211 -11.17 17.43 -8.80
CA ILE A 211 -11.54 18.62 -8.02
C ILE A 211 -12.07 19.72 -8.94
N GLU A 212 -11.45 19.89 -10.11
CA GLU A 212 -11.81 20.82 -11.17
C GLU A 212 -13.16 20.45 -11.81
N GLU A 213 -13.46 19.15 -11.89
CA GLU A 213 -14.79 18.66 -12.27
C GLU A 213 -15.86 18.88 -11.19
N GLY A 214 -15.49 19.45 -10.03
CA GLY A 214 -16.39 19.71 -8.92
C GLY A 214 -16.65 18.49 -8.04
N ILE A 215 -15.77 17.50 -8.06
CA ILE A 215 -15.82 16.35 -7.15
C ILE A 215 -15.05 16.69 -5.87
N PHE A 216 -15.60 16.30 -4.74
CA PHE A 216 -15.04 16.49 -3.42
C PHE A 216 -14.42 15.18 -2.97
N LEU A 217 -13.13 15.24 -2.63
CA LEU A 217 -12.34 14.09 -2.19
C LEU A 217 -11.98 14.27 -0.71
N PRO A 218 -11.89 13.20 0.10
CA PRO A 218 -11.50 13.31 1.50
C PRO A 218 -10.03 13.71 1.67
N LEU A 219 -9.70 14.28 2.84
CA LEU A 219 -8.32 14.36 3.32
C LEU A 219 -7.98 13.04 4.04
N GLU A 220 -6.91 12.37 3.64
CA GLU A 220 -6.54 11.05 4.17
C GLU A 220 -5.06 10.96 4.57
N THR A 221 -4.75 10.09 5.53
CA THR A 221 -3.38 9.68 5.86
C THR A 221 -3.33 8.26 6.43
N LEU A 222 -2.17 7.61 6.36
CA LEU A 222 -1.95 6.27 6.93
C LEU A 222 -1.11 6.34 8.19
N VAL A 223 -1.55 5.69 9.26
CA VAL A 223 -0.81 5.59 10.52
C VAL A 223 -0.31 4.15 10.71
N ASP A 224 1.00 3.93 10.57
CA ASP A 224 1.63 2.66 10.93
C ASP A 224 2.20 2.71 12.34
N TYR A 225 1.72 1.81 13.21
CA TYR A 225 2.21 1.71 14.58
C TYR A 225 2.14 0.26 15.09
N ARG A 226 3.23 -0.21 15.71
CA ARG A 226 3.35 -1.56 16.30
C ARG A 226 2.89 -2.71 15.38
N GLY A 227 3.19 -2.59 14.08
CA GLY A 227 2.83 -3.61 13.10
C GLY A 227 1.40 -3.54 12.57
N PHE A 228 0.57 -2.62 13.07
CA PHE A 228 -0.76 -2.32 12.58
C PHE A 228 -0.75 -1.07 11.68
N ARG A 229 -1.77 -0.94 10.83
CA ARG A 229 -2.05 0.24 10.01
C ARG A 229 -3.48 0.71 10.23
N LEU A 230 -3.65 2.01 10.38
CA LEU A 230 -4.95 2.68 10.30
C LEU A 230 -4.96 3.58 9.06
N LEU A 231 -6.08 3.62 8.35
CA LEU A 231 -6.42 4.70 7.43
C LEU A 231 -7.21 5.75 8.21
N ALA A 232 -6.71 6.98 8.26
CA ALA A 232 -7.39 8.12 8.87
C ALA A 232 -7.96 9.00 7.76
N VAL A 233 -9.27 9.27 7.82
CA VAL A 233 -10.04 9.98 6.79
C VAL A 233 -10.77 11.14 7.45
N SER A 234 -10.73 12.34 6.88
CA SER A 234 -11.58 13.44 7.34
C SER A 234 -13.05 13.03 7.24
N VAL A 235 -13.81 13.17 8.32
CA VAL A 235 -15.25 12.87 8.28
C VAL A 235 -15.94 13.75 7.23
N LEU A 236 -16.81 13.15 6.42
CA LEU A 236 -17.55 13.81 5.35
C LEU A 236 -19.05 13.86 5.69
N PRO A 237 -19.82 14.82 5.14
CA PRO A 237 -21.26 14.94 5.36
C PRO A 237 -22.05 13.94 4.49
N VAL A 238 -21.68 12.65 4.55
CA VAL A 238 -22.26 11.57 3.75
C VAL A 238 -22.80 10.46 4.65
N SER A 239 -23.74 9.68 4.13
CA SER A 239 -24.26 8.47 4.76
C SER A 239 -24.71 7.47 3.71
N ARG A 240 -25.15 6.28 4.12
CA ARG A 240 -25.74 5.30 3.19
C ARG A 240 -26.94 5.85 2.41
N LYS A 241 -27.63 6.88 2.94
CA LYS A 241 -28.78 7.51 2.28
C LYS A 241 -28.38 8.53 1.21
N THR A 242 -27.11 8.97 1.20
CA THR A 242 -26.63 9.99 0.25
C THR A 242 -25.99 9.40 -0.99
N ILE A 243 -25.80 8.08 -1.05
CA ILE A 243 -25.19 7.41 -2.21
C ILE A 243 -26.07 7.62 -3.47
N CYS A 244 -25.42 7.92 -4.58
CA CYS A 244 -26.06 8.10 -5.88
C CYS A 244 -25.24 7.51 -7.06
N TYR A 245 -24.07 6.94 -6.78
CA TYR A 245 -23.23 6.24 -7.74
C TYR A 245 -22.50 5.05 -7.09
N GLY A 246 -22.44 3.91 -7.79
CA GLY A 246 -21.78 2.68 -7.33
C GLY A 246 -22.58 1.90 -6.29
N SER A 247 -21.94 1.26 -5.33
CA SER A 247 -22.62 0.36 -4.38
C SER A 247 -21.92 0.32 -3.02
N HIS A 248 -22.71 0.35 -1.95
CA HIS A 248 -22.27 0.25 -0.55
C HIS A 248 -22.63 -1.08 0.12
N ASP A 249 -23.21 -2.02 -0.65
CA ASP A 249 -23.82 -3.25 -0.14
C ASP A 249 -23.40 -4.48 -0.98
N ALA A 250 -22.13 -4.48 -1.41
CA ALA A 250 -21.51 -5.54 -2.21
C ALA A 250 -22.30 -5.86 -3.51
N GLY A 251 -22.93 -4.85 -4.08
CA GLY A 251 -23.65 -4.92 -5.33
C GLY A 251 -25.10 -5.39 -5.19
N LEU A 252 -25.66 -5.53 -3.98
CA LEU A 252 -27.09 -5.79 -3.80
C LEU A 252 -27.92 -4.65 -4.43
N THR A 253 -27.50 -3.40 -4.21
CA THR A 253 -28.04 -2.19 -4.84
C THR A 253 -26.93 -1.49 -5.61
N VAL A 254 -27.24 -1.04 -6.84
CA VAL A 254 -26.28 -0.36 -7.71
C VAL A 254 -26.89 0.96 -8.16
N HIS A 255 -26.22 2.04 -7.79
CA HIS A 255 -26.64 3.41 -8.05
C HIS A 255 -25.95 3.96 -9.28
N SER A 256 -26.70 4.70 -10.08
CA SER A 256 -26.19 5.54 -11.17
C SER A 256 -27.23 6.62 -11.41
N ASP A 257 -27.67 7.24 -10.32
CA ASP A 257 -28.99 7.85 -10.22
C ASP A 257 -28.97 9.34 -10.55
N TYR A 258 -27.76 9.94 -10.60
CA TYR A 258 -27.59 11.34 -10.94
C TYR A 258 -26.78 11.53 -12.24
N PRO A 259 -27.46 11.72 -13.40
CA PRO A 259 -26.80 11.73 -14.71
C PRO A 259 -25.68 12.76 -14.88
N ALA A 260 -25.78 13.92 -14.24
CA ALA A 260 -24.74 14.95 -14.31
C ALA A 260 -23.45 14.49 -13.60
N PHE A 261 -23.58 13.83 -12.45
CA PHE A 261 -22.43 13.26 -11.74
C PHE A 261 -21.84 12.07 -12.51
N ASN A 262 -22.67 11.21 -13.08
CA ASN A 262 -22.22 10.10 -13.93
C ASN A 262 -21.33 10.58 -15.11
N ARG A 263 -21.70 11.71 -15.74
CA ARG A 263 -20.91 12.31 -16.83
C ARG A 263 -19.55 12.81 -16.35
N LYS A 264 -19.49 13.44 -15.16
CA LYS A 264 -18.23 13.90 -14.54
C LYS A 264 -17.31 12.72 -14.24
N LEU A 265 -17.84 11.69 -13.59
CA LEU A 265 -17.09 10.47 -13.27
C LEU A 265 -16.59 9.76 -14.53
N LYS A 266 -17.42 9.67 -15.58
CA LYS A 266 -16.98 9.16 -16.88
C LYS A 266 -15.77 9.94 -17.42
N ALA A 267 -15.79 11.28 -17.38
CA ALA A 267 -14.69 12.10 -17.86
C ALA A 267 -13.40 11.86 -17.05
N ILE A 268 -13.52 11.84 -15.71
CA ILE A 268 -12.44 11.56 -14.75
C ILE A 268 -11.80 10.20 -15.03
N PHE A 269 -12.58 9.12 -15.03
CA PHE A 269 -12.07 7.77 -15.21
C PHE A 269 -11.52 7.53 -16.62
N THR A 270 -12.06 8.21 -17.64
CA THR A 270 -11.48 8.16 -18.99
C THR A 270 -10.07 8.76 -19.01
N ARG A 271 -9.80 9.84 -18.28
CA ARG A 271 -8.45 10.42 -18.17
C ARG A 271 -7.46 9.49 -17.45
N LEU A 272 -7.97 8.62 -16.59
CA LEU A 272 -7.19 7.54 -15.96
C LEU A 272 -7.01 6.29 -16.84
N ASN A 273 -7.47 6.33 -18.10
CA ASN A 273 -7.51 5.21 -19.04
C ASN A 273 -8.31 4.01 -18.50
N LEU A 274 -9.41 4.29 -17.80
CA LEU A 274 -10.37 3.30 -17.31
C LEU A 274 -11.63 3.34 -18.18
N LYS A 275 -12.22 2.17 -18.46
CA LYS A 275 -13.47 2.06 -19.20
C LYS A 275 -14.65 1.71 -18.32
N GLY A 276 -15.84 2.01 -18.85
CA GLY A 276 -17.08 1.60 -18.23
C GLY A 276 -17.48 0.17 -18.58
N HIS A 277 -18.25 -0.44 -17.69
CA HIS A 277 -18.76 -1.80 -17.78
C HIS A 277 -20.16 -1.86 -17.16
N ARG A 278 -20.87 -2.95 -17.45
CA ARG A 278 -22.20 -3.20 -16.90
C ARG A 278 -22.09 -3.85 -15.52
N VAL A 279 -22.68 -3.19 -14.54
CA VAL A 279 -22.91 -3.76 -13.21
C VAL A 279 -24.41 -3.90 -13.02
N LYS A 280 -24.90 -5.15 -12.99
CA LYS A 280 -26.34 -5.46 -13.06
C LYS A 280 -27.02 -4.77 -14.26
N LYS A 281 -27.86 -3.76 -13.99
CA LYS A 281 -28.65 -3.04 -15.00
C LYS A 281 -28.09 -1.63 -15.31
N LYS A 282 -26.96 -1.25 -14.70
CA LYS A 282 -26.37 0.09 -14.80
C LYS A 282 -25.01 0.02 -15.50
N ILE A 283 -24.60 1.10 -16.14
CA ILE A 283 -23.24 1.28 -16.65
C ILE A 283 -22.47 2.14 -15.67
N LEU A 284 -21.40 1.60 -15.11
CA LEU A 284 -20.48 2.32 -14.24
C LEU A 284 -19.14 2.51 -14.96
N TYR A 285 -18.43 3.56 -14.61
CA TYR A 285 -17.03 3.81 -14.94
C TYR A 285 -16.27 3.77 -13.60
N GLY A 286 -15.12 3.10 -13.57
CA GLY A 286 -14.47 2.76 -12.30
C GLY A 286 -15.11 1.53 -11.65
N PRO A 287 -14.61 1.09 -10.48
CA PRO A 287 -15.05 -0.16 -9.86
C PRO A 287 -16.45 -0.04 -9.23
N GLY A 288 -17.18 -1.16 -9.14
CA GLY A 288 -18.56 -1.19 -8.66
C GLY A 288 -18.74 -0.87 -7.18
N ASP A 289 -17.67 -1.03 -6.38
CA ASP A 289 -17.62 -0.66 -4.95
C ASP A 289 -17.13 0.77 -4.70
N ILE A 290 -16.92 1.57 -5.76
CA ILE A 290 -16.71 3.01 -5.57
C ILE A 290 -17.99 3.65 -5.08
N GLU A 291 -17.91 4.59 -4.14
CA GLU A 291 -19.10 5.24 -3.60
C GLU A 291 -19.12 6.73 -3.97
N GLY A 292 -20.08 7.13 -4.81
CA GLY A 292 -20.37 8.54 -5.09
C GLY A 292 -21.59 9.00 -4.31
N HIS A 293 -21.47 10.13 -3.61
CA HIS A 293 -22.50 10.66 -2.73
C HIS A 293 -22.89 12.10 -3.06
N TRP A 294 -24.18 12.40 -2.92
CA TRP A 294 -24.69 13.77 -2.77
C TRP A 294 -24.74 14.12 -1.27
N GLY A 295 -23.69 14.76 -0.77
CA GLY A 295 -23.55 15.11 0.64
C GLY A 295 -24.68 15.99 1.16
N ALA A 296 -24.94 15.95 2.47
CA ALA A 296 -25.98 16.75 3.12
C ALA A 296 -25.74 18.28 2.98
N ASP A 297 -24.52 18.68 2.65
CA ASP A 297 -24.09 20.05 2.36
C ASP A 297 -24.23 20.44 0.88
N GLY A 298 -24.86 19.60 0.06
CA GLY A 298 -25.14 19.86 -1.36
C GLY A 298 -23.95 19.61 -2.29
N LYS A 299 -22.91 18.92 -1.84
CA LYS A 299 -21.68 18.68 -2.62
C LYS A 299 -21.55 17.21 -3.06
N LEU A 300 -20.82 16.98 -4.15
CA LEU A 300 -20.61 15.64 -4.70
C LEU A 300 -19.31 15.04 -4.17
N TYR A 301 -19.41 14.03 -3.33
CA TYR A 301 -18.26 13.32 -2.76
C TYR A 301 -18.00 12.00 -3.49
N LEU A 302 -16.74 11.60 -3.59
CA LEU A 302 -16.33 10.28 -4.08
C LEU A 302 -15.46 9.60 -3.02
N LEU A 303 -15.65 8.30 -2.81
CA LEU A 303 -14.99 7.48 -1.78
C LEU A 303 -14.70 6.06 -2.26
N ASP A 304 -14.00 5.28 -1.43
CA ASP A 304 -13.69 3.86 -1.60
C ASP A 304 -12.83 3.54 -2.83
N PHE A 305 -11.59 4.05 -2.79
CA PHE A 305 -10.67 4.04 -3.95
C PHE A 305 -9.75 2.83 -4.04
N SER A 306 -9.85 1.89 -3.09
CA SER A 306 -8.92 0.76 -2.94
C SER A 306 -8.80 -0.13 -4.20
N ARG A 307 -9.85 -0.19 -5.03
CA ARG A 307 -9.88 -0.96 -6.30
C ARG A 307 -9.99 -0.10 -7.55
N LEU A 308 -9.56 1.17 -7.50
CA LEU A 308 -9.66 2.09 -8.63
C LEU A 308 -9.04 1.53 -9.91
N TYR A 309 -7.84 0.93 -9.81
CA TYR A 309 -7.15 0.34 -10.95
C TYR A 309 -7.44 -1.16 -11.09
N PRO A 310 -7.40 -1.70 -12.34
CA PRO A 310 -7.64 -3.12 -12.57
C PRO A 310 -6.63 -4.01 -11.84
N PRO A 311 -7.05 -5.19 -11.36
CA PRO A 311 -6.14 -6.18 -10.81
C PRO A 311 -5.21 -6.79 -11.87
N GLU A 312 -4.05 -7.28 -11.45
CA GLU A 312 -3.21 -8.17 -12.26
C GLU A 312 -3.90 -9.51 -12.48
N SER A 313 -3.65 -10.13 -13.63
CA SER A 313 -4.15 -11.48 -13.86
C SER A 313 -3.33 -12.54 -13.11
N ILE A 314 -4.02 -13.30 -12.25
CA ILE A 314 -3.43 -14.44 -11.53
C ILE A 314 -2.92 -15.50 -12.51
N GLN A 315 -3.69 -15.77 -13.57
CA GLN A 315 -3.33 -16.78 -14.58
C GLN A 315 -1.97 -16.49 -15.22
N GLN A 316 -1.71 -15.23 -15.58
CA GLN A 316 -0.45 -14.81 -16.22
C GLN A 316 0.70 -14.74 -15.20
N THR A 317 0.41 -14.45 -13.93
CA THR A 317 1.43 -14.30 -12.90
C THR A 317 1.73 -15.60 -12.15
N GLN A 318 0.98 -16.68 -12.39
CA GLN A 318 1.09 -17.96 -11.68
C GLN A 318 2.49 -18.58 -11.75
N ALA A 319 3.17 -18.48 -12.89
CA ALA A 319 4.52 -19.00 -13.05
C ALA A 319 5.58 -18.23 -12.22
N LEU A 320 5.31 -16.96 -11.92
CA LEU A 320 6.20 -16.11 -11.12
C LEU A 320 5.88 -16.18 -9.62
N PHE A 321 4.59 -16.31 -9.30
CA PHE A 321 4.08 -16.42 -7.96
C PHE A 321 3.24 -17.69 -7.86
N PRO A 322 3.86 -18.86 -7.67
CA PRO A 322 3.15 -20.11 -7.41
C PRO A 322 2.40 -19.93 -6.08
N THR A 323 1.16 -19.49 -6.20
CA THR A 323 0.23 -19.25 -5.09
C THR A 323 -0.83 -20.31 -5.16
N ASN A 324 -1.45 -20.58 -4.01
CA ASN A 324 -2.61 -21.47 -3.91
C ASN A 324 -3.60 -21.13 -5.05
N PRO A 325 -4.10 -22.11 -5.82
CA PRO A 325 -5.15 -21.92 -6.83
C PRO A 325 -6.36 -21.11 -6.34
N MET A 326 -6.58 -21.01 -5.02
CA MET A 326 -7.55 -20.13 -4.37
C MET A 326 -7.11 -18.66 -4.19
N ALA A 327 -6.03 -18.20 -4.85
CA ALA A 327 -5.58 -16.80 -4.81
C ALA A 327 -6.56 -15.79 -5.42
N SER A 328 -7.85 -16.13 -5.58
CA SER A 328 -8.93 -15.26 -6.08
C SER A 328 -8.99 -13.92 -5.34
N ARG A 329 -8.56 -13.89 -4.07
CA ARG A 329 -8.50 -12.67 -3.25
C ARG A 329 -7.40 -11.68 -3.67
N ALA A 330 -6.45 -12.06 -4.51
CA ALA A 330 -5.44 -11.16 -5.03
C ALA A 330 -6.02 -9.96 -5.78
N LEU A 331 -7.24 -10.09 -6.34
CA LEU A 331 -7.94 -9.00 -7.00
C LEU A 331 -8.24 -7.80 -6.08
N PHE A 332 -8.15 -7.96 -4.76
CA PHE A 332 -8.37 -6.88 -3.79
C PHE A 332 -7.10 -6.09 -3.43
N TYR A 333 -5.90 -6.59 -3.78
CA TYR A 333 -4.64 -5.96 -3.36
C TYR A 333 -3.47 -6.09 -4.35
N LYS A 334 -3.63 -6.76 -5.48
CA LYS A 334 -2.63 -6.84 -6.55
C LYS A 334 -3.08 -6.06 -7.79
N MET A 335 -3.14 -4.74 -7.67
CA MET A 335 -3.50 -3.86 -8.79
C MET A 335 -2.35 -3.69 -9.78
N LEU A 336 -2.70 -3.51 -11.06
CA LEU A 336 -1.80 -2.95 -12.07
C LEU A 336 -1.46 -1.51 -11.69
N ARG A 337 -0.23 -1.10 -12.00
CA ARG A 337 0.24 0.25 -11.69
C ARG A 337 -0.42 1.29 -12.60
N PRO A 338 -0.70 2.51 -12.09
CA PRO A 338 -1.23 3.61 -12.89
C PRO A 338 -0.42 3.89 -14.15
N GLU A 339 0.91 3.87 -14.05
CA GLU A 339 1.80 4.18 -15.18
C GLU A 339 1.66 3.16 -16.33
N LEU A 340 1.41 1.88 -16.01
CA LEU A 340 1.09 0.86 -17.00
C LEU A 340 -0.30 1.09 -17.58
N VAL A 341 -1.30 1.32 -16.74
CA VAL A 341 -2.68 1.51 -17.18
C VAL A 341 -2.79 2.73 -18.09
N SER A 342 -2.23 3.87 -17.71
CA SER A 342 -2.26 5.11 -18.50
C SER A 342 -1.52 5.01 -19.84
N SER A 343 -0.45 4.21 -19.93
CA SER A 343 0.29 4.02 -21.18
C SER A 343 -0.22 2.86 -22.04
N TYR A 344 -1.20 2.09 -21.54
CA TYR A 344 -1.78 0.97 -22.26
C TYR A 344 -2.68 1.45 -23.41
N GLN A 345 -2.62 0.77 -24.55
CA GLN A 345 -3.28 1.23 -25.78
C GLN A 345 -4.81 1.24 -25.69
N LYS A 346 -5.37 0.42 -24.79
CA LYS A 346 -6.81 0.29 -24.58
C LYS A 346 -7.17 0.67 -23.15
N PRO A 347 -8.31 1.33 -22.90
CA PRO A 347 -8.76 1.56 -21.54
C PRO A 347 -9.18 0.24 -20.88
N LEU A 348 -8.88 0.08 -19.59
CA LEU A 348 -9.07 -1.17 -18.86
C LEU A 348 -10.22 -1.08 -17.85
N CYS A 349 -10.87 -2.22 -17.58
CA CYS A 349 -11.98 -2.30 -16.62
C CYS A 349 -11.43 -2.57 -15.21
N SER A 350 -11.78 -1.72 -14.23
CA SER A 350 -11.36 -1.86 -12.83
C SER A 350 -11.87 -3.14 -12.17
N ASP A 351 -13.02 -3.66 -12.62
CA ASP A 351 -13.67 -4.84 -12.06
C ASP A 351 -13.32 -6.15 -12.76
N ALA A 352 -12.27 -6.17 -13.59
CA ALA A 352 -11.77 -7.40 -14.19
C ALA A 352 -11.59 -8.52 -13.14
N PHE A 353 -12.01 -9.73 -13.50
CA PHE A 353 -12.03 -10.96 -12.70
C PHE A 353 -12.94 -10.96 -11.47
N SER A 354 -13.64 -9.85 -11.19
CA SER A 354 -14.54 -9.76 -10.04
C SER A 354 -15.98 -10.17 -10.38
N LEU A 355 -16.78 -10.41 -9.33
CA LEU A 355 -18.21 -10.71 -9.48
C LEU A 355 -19.04 -9.50 -9.92
N TRP A 356 -18.48 -8.29 -9.94
CA TRP A 356 -19.16 -7.10 -10.45
C TRP A 356 -19.48 -7.18 -11.95
N LEU A 357 -18.73 -7.99 -12.70
CA LEU A 357 -18.96 -8.29 -14.12
C LEU A 357 -20.03 -9.37 -14.35
N LYS A 358 -20.65 -9.91 -13.28
CA LYS A 358 -21.71 -10.91 -13.42
C LYS A 358 -22.90 -10.29 -14.18
N GLY A 359 -23.16 -10.81 -15.38
CA GLY A 359 -24.22 -10.33 -16.26
C GLY A 359 -23.79 -9.25 -17.25
N ASP A 360 -22.51 -8.89 -17.28
CA ASP A 360 -21.96 -8.06 -18.36
C ASP A 360 -21.70 -8.91 -19.62
N PRO A 361 -22.31 -8.61 -20.78
CA PRO A 361 -22.02 -9.34 -22.03
C PRO A 361 -20.55 -9.23 -22.48
N LEU A 362 -19.83 -8.18 -22.06
CA LEU A 362 -18.42 -7.94 -22.37
C LEU A 362 -17.46 -8.41 -21.27
N ALA A 363 -17.94 -9.12 -20.25
CA ALA A 363 -17.11 -9.59 -19.13
C ALA A 363 -15.86 -10.35 -19.59
N LYS A 364 -16.00 -11.21 -20.61
CA LYS A 364 -14.87 -11.96 -21.18
C LYS A 364 -13.83 -11.03 -21.79
N GLU A 365 -14.26 -10.05 -22.57
CA GLU A 365 -13.39 -9.07 -23.23
C GLU A 365 -12.63 -8.23 -22.19
N HIS A 366 -13.33 -7.74 -21.16
CA HIS A 366 -12.73 -6.98 -20.06
C HIS A 366 -11.59 -7.76 -19.38
N ASN A 367 -11.84 -9.04 -19.12
CA ASN A 367 -10.84 -9.92 -18.53
C ASN A 367 -9.67 -10.19 -19.49
N ASP A 368 -9.94 -10.41 -20.79
CA ASP A 368 -8.92 -10.70 -21.80
C ASP A 368 -7.96 -9.52 -22.02
N GLU A 369 -8.46 -8.28 -21.98
CA GLU A 369 -7.60 -7.10 -22.08
C GLU A 369 -6.69 -6.92 -20.88
N VAL A 370 -7.18 -7.17 -19.66
CA VAL A 370 -6.36 -7.11 -18.45
C VAL A 370 -5.34 -8.26 -18.43
N ARG A 371 -5.70 -9.44 -18.93
CA ARG A 371 -4.73 -10.52 -19.20
C ARG A 371 -3.64 -10.05 -20.16
N ALA A 372 -4.01 -9.45 -21.29
CA ALA A 372 -3.06 -8.95 -22.28
C ALA A 372 -2.15 -7.84 -21.73
N ALA A 373 -2.67 -6.94 -20.91
CA ALA A 373 -1.88 -5.92 -20.20
C ALA A 373 -0.88 -6.57 -19.22
N THR A 374 -1.33 -7.58 -18.48
CA THR A 374 -0.46 -8.35 -17.57
C THR A 374 0.62 -9.12 -18.33
N THR A 375 0.29 -9.73 -19.48
CA THR A 375 1.27 -10.38 -20.36
C THR A 375 2.29 -9.38 -20.88
N ARG A 376 1.87 -8.20 -21.36
CA ARG A 376 2.79 -7.14 -21.81
C ARG A 376 3.75 -6.71 -20.71
N LEU A 377 3.28 -6.60 -19.46
CA LEU A 377 4.13 -6.29 -18.31
C LEU A 377 5.24 -7.35 -18.14
N ILE A 378 4.87 -8.63 -18.17
CA ILE A 378 5.78 -9.75 -17.87
C ILE A 378 6.73 -10.07 -19.04
N GLU A 379 6.22 -10.06 -20.26
CA GLU A 379 6.92 -10.55 -21.46
C GLU A 379 7.52 -9.43 -22.31
N GLY A 380 7.12 -8.17 -22.08
CA GLY A 380 7.68 -7.01 -22.77
C GLY A 380 8.43 -6.08 -21.81
N ILE A 381 7.69 -5.43 -20.91
CA ILE A 381 8.22 -4.31 -20.10
C ILE A 381 9.35 -4.76 -19.16
N ILE A 382 9.17 -5.87 -18.44
CA ILE A 382 10.21 -6.37 -17.52
C ILE A 382 11.50 -6.76 -18.27
N PRO A 383 11.45 -7.52 -19.39
CA PRO A 383 12.61 -7.76 -20.24
C PRO A 383 13.28 -6.48 -20.78
N ASP A 384 12.50 -5.51 -21.27
CA ASP A 384 13.03 -4.24 -21.77
C ASP A 384 13.75 -3.46 -20.66
N LEU A 385 13.17 -3.43 -19.47
CA LEU A 385 13.78 -2.80 -18.30
C LEU A 385 15.08 -3.52 -17.88
N ALA A 386 15.11 -4.85 -17.94
CA ALA A 386 16.34 -5.60 -17.66
C ALA A 386 17.46 -5.23 -18.64
N LEU A 387 17.12 -5.09 -19.93
CA LEU A 387 18.05 -4.66 -20.97
C LEU A 387 18.53 -3.22 -20.77
N GLU A 388 17.62 -2.31 -20.42
CA GLU A 388 17.96 -0.92 -20.06
C GLU A 388 18.99 -0.86 -18.93
N ILE A 389 18.80 -1.67 -17.88
CA ILE A 389 19.73 -1.74 -16.74
C ILE A 389 21.10 -2.27 -17.19
N VAL A 390 21.15 -3.32 -18.03
CA VAL A 390 22.41 -3.84 -18.58
C VAL A 390 23.16 -2.77 -19.38
N PHE A 391 22.48 -2.05 -20.27
CA PHE A 391 23.12 -0.96 -21.03
C PHE A 391 23.60 0.18 -20.14
N ARG A 392 22.89 0.49 -19.07
CA ARG A 392 23.38 1.46 -18.08
C ARG A 392 24.65 0.96 -17.39
N CYS A 393 24.72 -0.32 -17.02
CA CYS A 393 25.92 -0.89 -16.41
C CYS A 393 27.14 -0.78 -17.34
N LEU A 394 26.95 -1.07 -18.64
CA LEU A 394 28.01 -0.96 -19.64
C LEU A 394 28.55 0.47 -19.77
N LYS A 395 27.66 1.47 -19.82
CA LYS A 395 28.06 2.89 -19.88
C LYS A 395 28.84 3.34 -18.64
N LEU A 396 28.39 2.94 -17.45
CA LEU A 396 29.07 3.31 -16.20
C LEU A 396 30.49 2.74 -16.11
N LYS A 397 30.75 1.59 -16.74
CA LYS A 397 32.10 1.01 -16.80
C LYS A 397 33.04 1.83 -17.69
N ASP A 398 32.54 2.34 -18.81
CA ASP A 398 33.34 3.19 -19.71
C ASP A 398 33.72 4.52 -19.02
N ASP A 399 32.87 5.00 -18.11
CA ASP A 399 33.09 6.24 -17.36
C ASP A 399 33.90 6.03 -16.05
N ALA A 400 33.86 4.84 -15.44
CA ALA A 400 34.42 4.56 -14.11
C ALA A 400 35.64 3.63 -14.17
N LEU A 401 36.81 4.20 -14.41
CA LEU A 401 38.08 3.48 -14.29
C LEU A 401 38.68 3.48 -12.87
N ASN A 402 38.09 4.10 -11.82
CA ASN A 402 38.83 4.25 -10.55
C ASN A 402 38.07 4.42 -9.20
N GLU A 403 36.76 4.18 -9.07
CA GLU A 403 36.09 4.42 -7.78
C GLU A 403 35.68 3.16 -7.01
N THR A 404 35.99 3.15 -5.72
CA THR A 404 35.46 2.17 -4.75
C THR A 404 33.98 2.48 -4.54
N GLU A 405 33.09 1.51 -4.76
CA GLU A 405 31.64 1.69 -4.60
C GLU A 405 31.31 2.10 -3.16
N THR A 406 31.06 3.39 -2.94
CA THR A 406 30.58 3.88 -1.64
C THR A 406 29.12 3.46 -1.46
N VAL A 407 28.66 3.38 -0.20
CA VAL A 407 27.25 3.07 0.10
C VAL A 407 26.29 4.06 -0.58
N GLN A 408 26.70 5.32 -0.73
CA GLN A 408 25.88 6.35 -1.37
C GLN A 408 25.70 6.09 -2.88
N VAL A 409 26.75 5.63 -3.56
CA VAL A 409 26.71 5.26 -4.98
C VAL A 409 25.80 4.04 -5.18
N LEU A 410 25.97 3.00 -4.36
CA LEU A 410 25.10 1.82 -4.36
C LEU A 410 23.63 2.18 -4.11
N HIS A 411 23.39 3.10 -3.19
CA HIS A 411 22.04 3.60 -2.91
C HIS A 411 21.43 4.27 -4.14
N THR A 412 22.20 5.11 -4.83
CA THR A 412 21.77 5.82 -6.04
C THR A 412 21.43 4.84 -7.17
N HIS A 413 22.23 3.78 -7.35
CA HIS A 413 21.93 2.72 -8.32
C HIS A 413 20.65 1.97 -8.00
N LEU A 414 20.44 1.59 -6.74
CA LEU A 414 19.21 0.93 -6.31
C LEU A 414 18.01 1.86 -6.53
N GLN A 415 18.06 3.12 -6.06
CA GLN A 415 16.98 4.10 -6.27
C GLN A 415 16.61 4.26 -7.73
N HIS A 416 17.60 4.28 -8.64
CA HIS A 416 17.27 4.31 -10.05
C HIS A 416 16.52 3.07 -10.53
N ILE A 417 16.92 1.86 -10.14
CA ILE A 417 16.20 0.63 -10.50
C ILE A 417 14.75 0.73 -10.02
N LEU A 418 14.53 1.13 -8.76
CA LEU A 418 13.19 1.22 -8.18
C LEU A 418 12.34 2.29 -8.86
N HIS A 419 12.93 3.45 -9.12
CA HIS A 419 12.29 4.54 -9.84
C HIS A 419 11.88 4.09 -11.25
N ARG A 420 12.79 3.44 -12.00
CA ARG A 420 12.50 2.93 -13.34
C ARG A 420 11.40 1.87 -13.34
N MET A 421 11.40 0.95 -12.38
CA MET A 421 10.29 0.01 -12.20
C MET A 421 8.96 0.76 -12.09
N HIS A 422 8.87 1.78 -11.23
CA HIS A 422 7.65 2.56 -11.07
C HIS A 422 7.25 3.32 -12.34
N THR A 423 8.18 4.05 -12.97
CA THR A 423 7.89 4.85 -14.18
C THR A 423 7.48 3.99 -15.37
N CYS A 424 7.95 2.74 -15.43
CA CYS A 424 7.55 1.77 -16.46
C CYS A 424 6.27 1.00 -16.10
N GLY A 425 5.64 1.29 -14.96
CA GLY A 425 4.42 0.60 -14.52
C GLY A 425 4.65 -0.80 -13.95
N VAL A 426 5.85 -1.10 -13.48
CA VAL A 426 6.21 -2.37 -12.83
C VAL A 426 6.05 -2.27 -11.32
N ASN A 427 5.23 -3.13 -10.72
CA ASN A 427 5.12 -3.23 -9.27
C ASN A 427 6.36 -3.91 -8.66
N MET A 428 6.79 -3.45 -7.48
CA MET A 428 7.95 -3.98 -6.76
C MET A 428 7.89 -5.47 -6.44
N ARG A 429 6.69 -6.07 -6.42
CA ARG A 429 6.53 -7.53 -6.32
C ARG A 429 7.25 -8.30 -7.45
N PHE A 430 7.49 -7.66 -8.60
CA PHE A 430 8.21 -8.24 -9.73
C PHE A 430 9.73 -8.09 -9.67
N LEU A 431 10.31 -7.58 -8.57
CA LEU A 431 11.76 -7.51 -8.40
C LEU A 431 12.46 -8.85 -8.67
N GLY A 432 11.87 -9.96 -8.23
CA GLY A 432 12.42 -11.31 -8.47
C GLY A 432 12.44 -11.65 -9.97
N ALA A 433 11.36 -11.32 -10.69
CA ALA A 433 11.28 -11.51 -12.13
C ALA A 433 12.28 -10.61 -12.88
N LEU A 434 12.38 -9.33 -12.52
CA LEU A 434 13.35 -8.39 -13.08
C LEU A 434 14.78 -8.87 -12.85
N ARG A 435 15.12 -9.26 -11.62
CA ARG A 435 16.45 -9.80 -11.28
C ARG A 435 16.79 -11.05 -12.09
N SER A 436 15.84 -11.97 -12.23
CA SER A 436 16.04 -13.18 -13.03
C SER A 436 16.28 -12.84 -14.51
N ARG A 437 15.52 -11.91 -15.08
CA ARG A 437 15.69 -11.47 -16.47
C ARG A 437 17.02 -10.73 -16.64
N PHE A 438 17.36 -9.83 -15.74
CA PHE A 438 18.63 -9.11 -15.71
C PHE A 438 19.83 -10.06 -15.75
N LEU A 439 19.85 -11.13 -14.94
CA LEU A 439 20.96 -12.09 -14.94
C LEU A 439 21.11 -12.82 -16.28
N VAL A 440 20.00 -13.19 -16.92
CA VAL A 440 20.03 -13.82 -18.25
C VAL A 440 20.56 -12.84 -19.30
N THR A 441 20.05 -11.61 -19.31
CA THR A 441 20.48 -10.57 -20.25
C THR A 441 21.94 -10.17 -20.02
N ALA A 442 22.37 -10.01 -18.77
CA ALA A 442 23.75 -9.71 -18.42
C ALA A 442 24.72 -10.80 -18.94
N LYS A 443 24.30 -12.07 -18.89
CA LYS A 443 25.07 -13.17 -19.47
C LYS A 443 25.15 -13.08 -21.00
N GLN A 444 24.04 -12.75 -21.67
CA GLN A 444 23.97 -12.61 -23.13
C GLN A 444 24.88 -11.50 -23.67
N TYR A 445 25.07 -10.42 -22.91
CA TYR A 445 25.92 -9.29 -23.27
C TYR A 445 27.31 -9.35 -22.63
N ASP A 446 27.73 -10.52 -22.15
CA ASP A 446 29.04 -10.77 -21.53
C ASP A 446 29.41 -9.83 -20.36
N LEU A 447 28.41 -9.21 -19.73
CA LEU A 447 28.60 -8.29 -18.60
C LEU A 447 29.26 -9.00 -17.40
N HIS A 448 28.97 -10.29 -17.23
CA HIS A 448 29.59 -11.15 -16.22
C HIS A 448 31.10 -11.35 -16.41
N LEU A 449 31.63 -11.17 -17.63
CA LEU A 449 33.07 -11.21 -17.91
C LEU A 449 33.73 -9.84 -17.65
N MET A 450 32.92 -8.81 -17.41
CA MET A 450 33.36 -7.42 -17.34
C MET A 450 33.57 -6.90 -15.91
N GLY A 451 33.62 -7.77 -14.90
CA GLY A 451 33.89 -7.43 -13.50
C GLY A 451 32.84 -8.02 -12.56
N HIS A 452 32.55 -7.33 -11.45
CA HIS A 452 31.52 -7.73 -10.48
C HIS A 452 30.20 -6.97 -10.63
N ILE A 453 30.02 -6.19 -11.71
CA ILE A 453 28.91 -5.23 -11.85
C ILE A 453 27.53 -5.92 -11.91
N ASP A 454 27.43 -7.05 -12.62
CA ASP A 454 26.22 -7.87 -12.66
C ASP A 454 25.86 -8.40 -11.26
N THR A 455 26.87 -8.82 -10.51
CA THR A 455 26.75 -9.30 -9.13
C THR A 455 26.29 -8.18 -8.20
N VAL A 456 26.81 -6.96 -8.35
CA VAL A 456 26.40 -5.78 -7.58
C VAL A 456 24.93 -5.46 -7.82
N TYR A 457 24.51 -5.28 -9.07
CA TYR A 457 23.12 -4.95 -9.40
C TYR A 457 22.13 -6.05 -9.00
N SER A 458 22.51 -7.32 -9.20
CA SER A 458 21.75 -8.48 -8.74
C SER A 458 21.62 -8.50 -7.21
N SER A 459 22.67 -8.10 -6.49
CA SER A 459 22.68 -8.02 -5.02
C SER A 459 21.86 -6.84 -4.50
N LEU A 460 21.85 -5.70 -5.19
CA LEU A 460 20.99 -4.56 -4.85
C LEU A 460 19.51 -4.94 -4.94
N MET A 461 19.09 -5.56 -6.04
CA MET A 461 17.73 -6.06 -6.20
C MET A 461 17.37 -7.10 -5.12
N PHE A 462 18.29 -8.00 -4.80
CA PHE A 462 18.08 -8.98 -3.72
C PHE A 462 17.97 -8.32 -2.34
N THR A 463 18.79 -7.32 -2.07
CA THR A 463 18.78 -6.58 -0.80
C THR A 463 17.43 -5.90 -0.59
N GLU A 464 16.88 -5.25 -1.61
CA GLU A 464 15.53 -4.66 -1.56
C GLU A 464 14.45 -5.72 -1.31
N MET A 465 14.52 -6.88 -1.97
CA MET A 465 13.59 -7.99 -1.73
C MET A 465 13.67 -8.48 -0.27
N ALA A 466 14.87 -8.70 0.24
CA ALA A 466 15.11 -9.15 1.60
C ALA A 466 14.64 -8.12 2.64
N ALA A 467 14.90 -6.83 2.41
CA ALA A 467 14.44 -5.74 3.28
C ALA A 467 12.91 -5.68 3.37
N ARG A 468 12.20 -5.88 2.24
CA ARG A 468 10.72 -5.95 2.22
C ARG A 468 10.18 -7.13 3.02
N VAL A 469 10.81 -8.30 2.91
CA VAL A 469 10.44 -9.47 3.72
C VAL A 469 10.69 -9.19 5.20
N ALA A 470 11.87 -8.68 5.56
CA ALA A 470 12.22 -8.31 6.93
C ALA A 470 11.25 -7.27 7.53
N LYS A 471 10.81 -6.27 6.76
CA LYS A 471 9.79 -5.31 7.18
C LYS A 471 8.48 -5.99 7.54
N ASN A 472 8.00 -6.91 6.71
CA ASN A 472 6.76 -7.65 6.99
C ASN A 472 6.93 -8.58 8.20
N MET A 473 8.10 -9.20 8.37
CA MET A 473 8.43 -10.00 9.55
C MET A 473 8.33 -9.19 10.84
N ILE A 474 8.97 -8.02 10.87
CA ILE A 474 8.95 -7.11 12.02
C ILE A 474 7.51 -6.73 12.36
N ARG A 475 6.70 -6.36 11.35
CA ARG A 475 5.29 -5.99 11.54
C ARG A 475 4.48 -7.14 12.13
N ALA A 476 4.59 -8.34 11.58
CA ALA A 476 3.88 -9.52 12.09
C ALA A 476 4.26 -9.83 13.55
N LEU A 477 5.55 -9.82 13.87
CA LEU A 477 6.03 -10.10 15.22
C LEU A 477 5.63 -9.01 16.23
N LEU A 478 5.56 -7.75 15.81
CA LEU A 478 5.04 -6.66 16.65
C LEU A 478 3.55 -6.85 16.97
N ARG A 479 2.72 -7.26 15.98
CA ARG A 479 1.29 -7.55 16.21
C ARG A 479 1.12 -8.71 17.19
N GLU A 480 1.92 -9.76 17.06
CA GLU A 480 1.90 -10.90 18.00
C GLU A 480 2.37 -10.50 19.40
N LYS A 481 3.42 -9.68 19.50
CA LYS A 481 3.89 -9.17 20.80
C LYS A 481 2.82 -8.32 21.49
N MET A 482 2.07 -7.53 20.71
CA MET A 482 0.94 -6.73 21.20
C MET A 482 -0.16 -7.62 21.77
N LYS A 483 -0.50 -8.71 21.08
CA LYS A 483 -1.51 -9.69 21.52
C LYS A 483 -1.14 -10.39 22.82
N GLN A 484 0.16 -10.68 23.00
CA GLN A 484 0.70 -11.33 24.19
C GLN A 484 0.76 -10.39 25.39
N LEU A 485 1.38 -9.21 25.23
CA LEU A 485 1.66 -8.33 26.36
C LEU A 485 0.43 -7.54 26.81
N LYS A 486 -0.38 -7.04 25.85
CA LYS A 486 -1.53 -6.15 26.12
C LYS A 486 -1.18 -4.94 27.02
N VAL A 487 0.05 -4.46 26.96
CA VAL A 487 0.52 -3.29 27.73
C VAL A 487 0.81 -2.08 26.85
N PRO A 488 0.60 -0.85 27.37
CA PRO A 488 0.92 0.38 26.64
C PRO A 488 2.41 0.69 26.49
N SER A 489 3.30 0.12 27.32
CA SER A 489 4.74 0.46 27.30
C SER A 489 5.41 0.14 25.95
N SER A 490 6.24 1.05 25.43
CA SER A 490 6.94 0.88 24.15
C SER A 490 8.19 -0.01 24.23
N GLU A 491 8.76 -0.20 25.43
CA GLU A 491 10.07 -0.83 25.62
C GLU A 491 10.15 -2.28 25.11
N PRO A 492 9.18 -3.16 25.37
CA PRO A 492 9.24 -4.54 24.88
C PRO A 492 9.22 -4.66 23.35
N TYR A 493 8.58 -3.69 22.68
CA TYR A 493 8.52 -3.64 21.21
C TYR A 493 9.84 -3.14 20.63
N ARG A 494 10.48 -2.15 21.27
CA ARG A 494 11.83 -1.69 20.90
C ARG A 494 12.85 -2.82 21.02
N GLN A 495 12.82 -3.57 22.12
CA GLN A 495 13.71 -4.71 22.32
C GLN A 495 13.50 -5.79 21.25
N LEU A 496 12.24 -6.09 20.88
CA LEU A 496 11.94 -7.02 19.80
C LEU A 496 12.54 -6.56 18.46
N VAL A 497 12.37 -5.29 18.11
CA VAL A 497 12.94 -4.71 16.89
C VAL A 497 14.46 -4.82 16.93
N LEU A 498 15.12 -4.40 18.01
CA LEU A 498 16.58 -4.52 18.17
C LEU A 498 17.08 -5.95 17.99
N ASN A 499 16.38 -6.94 18.57
CA ASN A 499 16.72 -8.35 18.42
C ASN A 499 16.64 -8.79 16.95
N LEU A 500 15.60 -8.38 16.21
CA LEU A 500 15.44 -8.70 14.80
C LEU A 500 16.49 -8.01 13.92
N PHE A 501 16.83 -6.74 14.20
CA PHE A 501 17.91 -6.04 13.51
C PHE A 501 19.26 -6.75 13.70
N ASN A 502 19.57 -7.14 14.94
CA ASN A 502 20.77 -7.93 15.25
C ASN A 502 20.73 -9.30 14.57
N LEU A 503 19.56 -9.93 14.44
CA LEU A 503 19.41 -11.17 13.70
C LEU A 503 19.70 -10.99 12.21
N PHE A 504 19.13 -9.96 11.57
CA PHE A 504 19.26 -9.74 10.13
C PHE A 504 20.65 -9.25 9.72
N SER A 505 21.27 -8.39 10.51
CA SER A 505 22.54 -7.72 10.17
C SER A 505 23.75 -8.23 10.94
N GLY A 506 23.54 -9.07 11.96
CA GLY A 506 24.61 -9.58 12.81
C GLY A 506 25.47 -10.65 12.16
N GLN A 507 26.58 -10.95 12.83
CA GLN A 507 27.54 -12.00 12.45
C GLN A 507 27.45 -13.22 13.37
N ALA A 508 26.43 -13.28 14.24
CA ALA A 508 26.25 -14.39 15.17
C ALA A 508 25.83 -15.67 14.42
N ALA A 509 26.09 -16.84 15.00
CA ALA A 509 25.66 -18.12 14.45
C ALA A 509 24.13 -18.19 14.23
N ALA A 510 23.34 -17.45 15.01
CA ALA A 510 21.90 -17.29 14.80
C ALA A 510 21.59 -16.54 13.50
N SER A 511 22.30 -15.45 13.21
CA SER A 511 22.18 -14.68 11.96
C SER A 511 22.55 -15.53 10.75
N THR A 512 23.66 -16.28 10.82
CA THR A 512 24.04 -17.20 9.74
C THR A 512 22.97 -18.26 9.50
N ARG A 513 22.48 -18.93 10.56
CA ARG A 513 21.40 -19.92 10.45
C ARG A 513 20.12 -19.34 9.88
N PHE A 514 19.74 -18.13 10.26
CA PHE A 514 18.56 -17.46 9.73
C PHE A 514 18.64 -17.32 8.20
N TRP A 515 19.80 -16.89 7.67
CA TRP A 515 19.98 -16.70 6.23
C TRP A 515 20.25 -17.99 5.44
N THR A 516 20.77 -19.05 6.09
CA THR A 516 21.14 -20.31 5.40
C THR A 516 20.16 -21.46 5.60
N SER A 517 19.19 -21.33 6.51
CA SER A 517 18.22 -22.39 6.78
C SER A 517 17.32 -22.63 5.57
N VAL A 518 17.40 -23.84 5.01
CA VAL A 518 16.52 -24.34 3.93
C VAL A 518 15.33 -25.14 4.47
N VAL A 519 15.31 -25.43 5.77
CA VAL A 519 14.26 -26.23 6.42
C VAL A 519 13.22 -25.30 7.05
N PRO A 520 11.96 -25.35 6.61
CA PRO A 520 10.86 -24.75 7.35
C PRO A 520 10.79 -25.35 8.76
N PRO A 521 10.58 -24.54 9.80
CA PRO A 521 10.41 -25.08 11.14
C PRO A 521 9.23 -26.05 11.12
N THR A 522 9.43 -27.23 11.70
CA THR A 522 8.36 -28.23 11.86
C THR A 522 7.26 -27.62 12.70
N LEU A 523 6.09 -27.50 12.11
CA LEU A 523 4.90 -27.01 12.78
C LEU A 523 4.25 -28.20 13.44
N ASP A 524 4.31 -28.23 14.76
CA ASP A 524 3.52 -29.15 15.54
C ASP A 524 2.08 -28.59 15.58
N PRO A 525 1.11 -29.23 14.91
CA PRO A 525 -0.28 -28.78 14.92
C PRO A 525 -0.92 -28.86 16.31
N THR A 526 -0.25 -29.46 17.30
CA THR A 526 -0.75 -29.53 18.69
C THR A 526 -0.45 -28.28 19.53
N SER A 527 0.39 -27.35 19.05
CA SER A 527 0.64 -26.09 19.77
C SER A 527 -0.37 -24.99 19.38
N ALA A 528 -1.66 -25.25 19.61
CA ALA A 528 -2.66 -24.19 19.77
C ALA A 528 -2.57 -23.62 21.20
N PRO A 529 -2.97 -22.37 21.46
CA PRO A 529 -3.04 -21.87 22.83
C PRO A 529 -4.07 -22.72 23.58
N VAL A 530 -3.61 -23.35 24.66
CA VAL A 530 -4.42 -24.14 25.59
C VAL A 530 -5.78 -23.46 25.82
N LYS A 531 -6.84 -24.07 25.29
CA LYS A 531 -8.20 -23.95 25.82
C LYS A 531 -8.57 -25.31 26.38
N SER A 532 -9.12 -25.26 27.59
CA SER A 532 -9.61 -26.38 28.40
C SER A 532 -10.64 -27.24 27.65
N ASP A 533 -10.45 -28.56 27.81
CA ASP A 533 -11.39 -29.69 27.78
C ASP A 533 -12.32 -29.90 26.57
N GLY A 534 -12.27 -31.14 26.04
CA GLY A 534 -13.45 -31.80 25.45
C GLY A 534 -13.32 -32.37 24.03
N GLU A 535 -12.86 -33.63 23.95
CA GLU A 535 -13.25 -34.68 22.99
C GLU A 535 -12.77 -34.67 21.51
N ALA A 536 -12.73 -35.89 20.98
CA ALA A 536 -11.80 -36.40 19.98
C ALA A 536 -12.32 -36.34 18.53
N GLY A 537 -11.36 -36.25 17.60
CA GLY A 537 -11.31 -37.12 16.42
C GLY A 537 -11.57 -36.47 15.07
N GLN A 538 -10.49 -36.22 14.32
CA GLN A 538 -10.29 -36.64 12.91
C GLN A 538 -8.97 -36.05 12.37
N GLN A 539 -8.18 -36.87 11.68
CA GLN A 539 -6.93 -36.48 11.02
C GLN A 539 -7.20 -35.57 9.81
N PRO A 540 -6.42 -34.49 9.58
CA PRO A 540 -6.47 -33.78 8.31
C PRO A 540 -5.35 -34.24 7.36
N ASN A 541 -5.77 -34.52 6.12
CA ASN A 541 -4.90 -34.70 4.96
C ASN A 541 -4.09 -33.43 4.66
N SER A 542 -2.81 -33.64 4.37
CA SER A 542 -1.86 -32.82 3.60
C SER A 542 -2.21 -31.34 3.36
N ALA A 543 -1.71 -30.46 4.24
CA ALA A 543 -1.69 -29.01 4.06
C ALA A 543 -0.27 -28.53 3.67
N GLU A 544 0.01 -28.47 2.37
CA GLU A 544 1.14 -27.72 1.81
C GLU A 544 0.63 -26.40 1.23
N GLY A 545 1.00 -25.30 1.90
CA GLY A 545 0.60 -23.94 1.52
C GLY A 545 0.56 -23.00 2.72
N ARG A 546 1.58 -23.03 3.58
CA ARG A 546 1.58 -22.25 4.83
C ARG A 546 2.05 -20.82 4.57
N ASN A 547 1.29 -19.84 5.07
CA ASN A 547 1.56 -18.40 4.93
C ASN A 547 2.96 -18.05 5.46
N VAL A 548 3.67 -17.18 4.75
CA VAL A 548 4.99 -16.67 5.12
C VAL A 548 4.98 -16.02 6.51
N GLU A 549 3.90 -15.34 6.93
CA GLU A 549 3.79 -14.80 8.31
C GLU A 549 3.80 -15.89 9.38
N TYR A 550 3.15 -17.03 9.10
CA TYR A 550 3.16 -18.21 9.98
C TYR A 550 4.53 -18.90 9.98
N TYR A 551 5.19 -19.00 8.81
CA TYR A 551 6.57 -19.50 8.71
C TYR A 551 7.57 -18.63 9.49
N ILE A 552 7.46 -17.30 9.36
CA ILE A 552 8.29 -16.30 10.06
C ILE A 552 8.13 -16.43 11.57
N TYR A 553 6.89 -16.57 12.03
CA TYR A 553 6.55 -16.73 13.44
C TYR A 553 7.32 -17.90 14.08
N HIS A 554 7.35 -19.05 13.41
CA HIS A 554 7.99 -20.26 13.93
C HIS A 554 9.52 -20.28 13.78
N GLN A 555 10.11 -19.57 12.81
CA GLN A 555 11.58 -19.45 12.71
C GLN A 555 12.16 -18.42 13.67
N CYS A 556 11.52 -17.26 13.84
CA CYS A 556 12.09 -16.17 14.63
C CYS A 556 11.87 -16.33 16.14
N LEU A 557 10.78 -16.97 16.58
CA LEU A 557 10.50 -17.20 17.99
C LEU A 557 11.01 -18.55 18.51
N GLY A 558 11.64 -19.36 17.67
CA GLY A 558 12.41 -20.56 18.05
C GLY A 558 13.69 -20.27 18.86
N LEU A 559 13.88 -19.03 19.33
CA LEU A 559 14.75 -18.71 20.45
C LEU A 559 14.12 -19.31 21.71
N LYS A 560 14.41 -20.59 21.95
CA LYS A 560 14.17 -21.20 23.26
C LYS A 560 14.73 -20.25 24.32
N ASN A 561 13.88 -19.84 25.26
CA ASN A 561 14.33 -19.23 26.51
C ASN A 561 15.39 -20.15 27.10
N GLU A 562 16.67 -19.79 27.01
CA GLU A 562 17.64 -20.39 27.90
C GLU A 562 17.33 -19.86 29.31
N PRO A 563 17.07 -20.73 30.29
CA PRO A 563 16.94 -20.28 31.66
C PRO A 563 18.28 -19.70 32.12
N SER A 564 18.20 -18.58 32.84
CA SER A 564 19.33 -17.95 33.52
C SER A 564 20.19 -18.99 34.25
N PRO A 565 21.53 -18.96 34.16
CA PRO A 565 22.37 -19.96 34.79
C PRO A 565 22.30 -19.81 36.31
N ALA A 566 21.59 -20.75 36.95
CA ALA A 566 21.73 -20.99 38.37
C ALA A 566 23.14 -21.48 38.67
N THR A 567 23.73 -20.90 39.71
CA THR A 567 25.00 -21.23 40.35
C THR A 567 25.18 -22.72 40.62
N THR A 568 26.23 -23.34 40.06
CA THR A 568 27.00 -24.43 40.72
C THR A 568 28.27 -24.81 39.93
N SER A 569 29.41 -24.66 40.63
CA SER A 569 30.67 -25.44 40.61
C SER A 569 31.36 -25.89 39.31
N LEU A 570 32.62 -25.44 39.19
CA LEU A 570 33.70 -25.90 38.30
C LEU A 570 33.93 -27.43 38.33
N PRO A 571 34.53 -27.99 37.24
CA PRO A 571 35.88 -28.50 37.40
C PRO A 571 36.87 -28.15 36.26
N VAL A 572 38.13 -28.42 36.56
CA VAL A 572 39.39 -27.97 35.94
C VAL A 572 39.92 -28.95 34.87
N GLY A 573 40.66 -28.40 33.89
CA GLY A 573 41.63 -29.06 32.99
C GLY A 573 41.15 -29.23 31.54
N SER A 574 41.92 -29.05 30.46
CA SER A 574 43.26 -28.52 30.14
C SER A 574 43.38 -28.48 28.57
N PRO A 575 44.45 -27.94 27.94
CA PRO A 575 44.35 -27.13 26.73
C PRO A 575 44.64 -27.87 25.42
N HIS A 576 44.13 -27.36 24.29
CA HIS A 576 44.79 -27.52 22.99
C HIS A 576 44.58 -26.31 22.05
N THR A 577 45.62 -26.09 21.27
CA THR A 577 46.07 -24.90 20.55
C THR A 577 45.60 -24.81 19.10
N ASN A 578 45.39 -23.57 18.65
CA ASN A 578 45.62 -22.96 17.32
C ASN A 578 45.25 -23.72 16.03
N MET A 579 44.47 -23.07 15.15
CA MET A 579 44.99 -22.61 13.86
C MET A 579 44.11 -21.51 13.25
N LEU A 580 44.79 -20.47 12.73
CA LEU A 580 44.30 -19.37 11.91
C LEU A 580 44.06 -19.86 10.47
N ASP A 581 42.98 -19.41 9.83
CA ASP A 581 43.02 -19.08 8.40
C ASP A 581 42.04 -17.93 8.08
N PRO A 582 42.46 -16.87 7.36
CA PRO A 582 41.64 -15.70 7.07
C PRO A 582 41.06 -15.77 5.65
N LYS A 583 39.75 -15.52 5.51
CA LYS A 583 39.09 -14.86 4.36
C LYS A 583 37.57 -14.97 4.46
N SER A 584 36.94 -13.99 5.11
CA SER A 584 35.54 -13.64 4.83
C SER A 584 35.41 -12.12 4.77
N HIS A 585 35.59 -11.56 3.57
CA HIS A 585 35.32 -10.15 3.33
C HIS A 585 33.80 -9.92 3.21
N SER A 586 33.31 -9.07 4.12
CA SER A 586 32.20 -8.11 3.98
C SER A 586 31.00 -8.51 3.11
N LYS A 587 29.94 -9.03 3.76
CA LYS A 587 28.55 -8.99 3.25
C LYS A 587 27.55 -8.32 4.21
N GLY A 588 28.02 -7.71 5.31
CA GLY A 588 27.14 -7.24 6.40
C GLY A 588 26.87 -5.74 6.49
N VAL A 589 27.53 -4.89 5.70
CA VAL A 589 27.54 -3.43 5.97
C VAL A 589 26.42 -2.66 5.25
N ILE A 590 25.77 -3.25 4.23
CA ILE A 590 24.74 -2.54 3.44
C ILE A 590 23.35 -2.60 4.12
N PHE A 591 23.09 -3.59 4.96
CA PHE A 591 21.74 -3.85 5.51
C PHE A 591 21.32 -2.85 6.62
N THR A 592 22.27 -2.34 7.40
CA THR A 592 22.00 -1.49 8.58
C THR A 592 21.63 -0.05 8.22
N GLN A 593 22.18 0.49 7.13
CA GLN A 593 21.96 1.89 6.73
C GLN A 593 20.63 2.09 5.99
N TRP A 594 20.11 1.03 5.34
CA TRP A 594 18.88 1.05 4.55
C TRP A 594 17.60 1.01 5.39
N LEU A 595 17.59 0.20 6.46
CA LEU A 595 16.45 0.18 7.38
C LEU A 595 16.33 1.49 8.19
N SER A 596 17.43 2.23 8.39
CA SER A 596 17.39 3.54 9.02
C SER A 596 16.89 4.67 8.11
N SER A 597 17.04 4.57 6.79
CA SER A 597 16.59 5.62 5.86
C SER A 597 15.09 5.58 5.56
N GLU A 598 14.43 4.41 5.63
CA GLU A 598 12.94 4.34 5.63
C GLU A 598 12.32 4.72 6.99
N ALA A 599 13.13 4.83 8.07
CA ALA A 599 12.68 5.16 9.42
C ALA A 599 12.99 6.60 9.86
N LEU A 600 13.63 7.41 9.00
CA LEU A 600 13.97 8.81 9.27
C LEU A 600 13.47 9.69 8.13
N GLY A 601 12.16 9.96 8.14
CA GLY A 601 11.60 11.14 7.48
C GLY A 601 11.86 12.36 8.36
N THR A 602 12.53 13.37 7.82
CA THR A 602 12.68 14.74 8.36
C THR A 602 13.50 14.90 9.65
N ARG A 603 14.80 15.18 9.52
CA ARG A 603 15.52 16.02 10.50
C ARG A 603 15.61 17.44 9.93
N GLY A 604 14.85 18.37 10.50
CA GLY A 604 15.10 19.80 10.34
C GLY A 604 16.44 20.22 10.97
N PRO A 605 16.98 21.40 10.65
CA PRO A 605 18.32 21.80 11.05
C PRO A 605 18.40 22.02 12.57
N SER A 606 19.30 21.25 13.20
CA SER A 606 19.71 21.45 14.58
C SER A 606 20.27 22.85 14.79
N LEU A 607 19.75 23.52 15.80
CA LEU A 607 20.20 24.77 16.39
C LEU A 607 21.73 24.84 16.59
N ALA A 608 22.25 26.05 16.41
CA ALA A 608 23.63 26.45 16.59
C ALA A 608 24.22 26.03 17.96
N PRO A 609 25.55 25.77 18.04
CA PRO A 609 26.19 25.31 19.28
C PRO A 609 26.27 26.43 20.33
N PRO A 610 26.26 26.10 21.64
CA PRO A 610 26.38 27.09 22.69
C PRO A 610 27.79 27.69 22.73
N LEU A 611 27.82 29.03 22.81
CA LEU A 611 28.98 29.87 23.09
C LEU A 611 29.79 29.32 24.28
N ARG A 612 31.01 28.83 24.01
CA ARG A 612 32.00 28.56 25.07
C ARG A 612 32.60 29.88 25.55
N ALA A 613 32.43 30.12 26.85
CA ALA A 613 33.00 31.22 27.60
C ALA A 613 34.53 31.29 27.46
N ARG A 614 35.02 32.52 27.23
CA ARG A 614 36.42 32.90 27.32
C ARG A 614 36.99 32.55 28.70
N ARG A 615 38.10 31.82 28.75
CA ARG A 615 39.12 31.98 29.79
C ARG A 615 40.45 32.30 29.15
N VAL A 616 40.95 33.45 29.56
CA VAL A 616 42.26 34.04 29.31
C VAL A 616 43.36 33.10 29.82
N CYS A 617 44.38 32.83 29.01
CA CYS A 617 45.76 32.71 29.49
C CYS A 617 46.74 32.97 28.34
N SER A 618 47.68 33.84 28.65
CA SER A 618 48.72 34.48 27.85
C SER A 618 49.99 33.65 27.67
N GLY A 619 50.74 33.93 26.58
CA GLY A 619 52.18 33.64 26.44
C GLY A 619 52.51 33.07 25.05
N ARG A 620 53.01 33.86 24.10
CA ARG A 620 54.45 34.03 23.73
C ARG A 620 55.16 32.67 23.53
N SER A 621 55.89 32.37 22.45
CA SER A 621 56.43 33.14 21.32
C SER A 621 57.01 32.17 20.28
N ILE A 622 56.93 32.54 19.00
CA ILE A 622 58.01 32.54 17.99
C ILE A 622 58.86 31.25 17.84
N SER A 623 58.70 30.56 16.71
CA SER A 623 59.58 30.66 15.53
C SER A 623 58.94 29.99 14.34
#